data_AF-A0AAN9BWN3-F1
#
_entry.id   AF-A0AAN9BWN3-F1
#
_cell.length_a   1.000
_cell.length_b   1.000
_cell.length_c   1.000
_cell.angle_alpha   90.00
_cell.angle_beta   90.00
_cell.angle_gamma   90.00
#
_symmetry.space_group_name_H-M   'P 1'
#
loop_
_entity.id
_entity.type
_entity.pdbx_description
1 polymer ?
#
loop_
_entity_poly.entity_id
_entity_poly.type
_entity_poly.pdbx_seq_one_letter_code
_entity_poly.pdbx_strand_id
1 'polypeptide(L)'
;MAARRIAKSAVDWVAFKERVPARQQEFYRAFKHRNDLFVNKVHQYPAELPKIDFAVYKARLPNPALADEFQKAYEGLNIPYPADKSSAVKQIEDEEKSAGALSKAYIAERQAEISDAKLLLSKIDSLPKPEEMTMEMYAYYFPDLAIDPVKRPTFWPHIPNIQPGHKDAHNL
;
A
#
# COMPACT_ATOMS: atom_id res chain seq x y z
N MET A 1 -13.43 34.39 2.29
CA MET A 1 -12.85 33.07 2.61
C MET A 1 -11.96 32.68 1.43
N ALA A 2 -10.64 32.88 1.45
CA ALA A 2 -9.68 32.02 2.16
C ALA A 2 -10.02 30.51 2.09
N ALA A 3 -10.85 30.10 1.11
CA ALA A 3 -11.45 28.78 1.03
C ALA A 3 -10.35 27.78 0.70
N ARG A 4 -9.80 27.21 1.78
CA ARG A 4 -8.84 26.11 1.79
C ARG A 4 -7.49 26.56 1.24
N ARG A 5 -6.66 27.22 2.06
CA ARG A 5 -5.20 27.01 1.91
C ARG A 5 -5.04 25.50 1.87
N ILE A 6 -4.66 25.00 0.70
CA ILE A 6 -4.50 23.59 0.35
C ILE A 6 -3.98 22.89 1.58
N ALA A 7 -4.82 21.96 2.05
CA ALA A 7 -4.81 21.33 3.35
C ALA A 7 -3.42 21.35 4.02
N LYS A 8 -3.36 21.76 5.30
CA LYS A 8 -2.45 21.07 6.24
C LYS A 8 -2.57 19.60 5.87
N SER A 9 -1.56 19.02 5.23
CA SER A 9 -1.66 17.65 4.75
C SER A 9 -1.92 16.82 6.00
N ALA A 10 -3.15 16.36 6.18
CA ALA A 10 -3.55 15.52 7.31
C ALA A 10 -2.98 14.09 7.14
N VAL A 11 -1.85 13.98 6.44
CA VAL A 11 -1.16 12.75 6.14
C VAL A 11 -0.21 12.51 7.29
N ASP A 12 -0.49 11.46 8.06
CA ASP A 12 0.45 10.95 9.05
C ASP A 12 1.63 10.27 8.32
N TRP A 13 2.69 11.05 8.09
CA TRP A 13 3.89 10.58 7.41
C TRP A 13 4.61 9.47 8.17
N VAL A 14 4.47 9.40 9.50
CA VAL A 14 5.09 8.36 10.33
C VAL A 14 4.39 7.05 10.10
N ALA A 15 3.07 7.04 10.25
CA ALA A 15 2.25 5.84 10.03
C ALA A 15 2.30 5.37 8.55
N PHE A 16 2.48 6.29 7.60
CA PHE A 16 2.69 5.91 6.20
C PHE A 16 4.03 5.20 6.00
N LYS A 17 5.13 5.71 6.59
CA LYS A 17 6.46 5.11 6.47
C LYS A 17 6.52 3.68 6.97
N GLU A 18 5.81 3.37 8.06
CA GLU A 18 5.73 2.03 8.65
C GLU A 18 5.07 0.99 7.74
N ARG A 19 4.15 1.41 6.88
CA ARG A 19 3.42 0.53 5.95
C ARG A 19 4.17 0.30 4.63
N VAL A 20 5.21 1.09 4.34
CA VAL A 20 5.96 1.01 3.08
C VAL A 20 6.99 -0.12 3.13
N PRO A 21 6.94 -1.09 2.19
CA PRO A 21 7.96 -2.14 2.09
C PRO A 21 9.36 -1.58 1.90
N ALA A 22 10.39 -2.26 2.43
CA ALA A 22 11.78 -1.80 2.39
C ALA A 22 12.27 -1.45 0.97
N ARG A 23 11.85 -2.22 -0.04
CA ARG A 23 12.19 -2.00 -1.45
C ARG A 23 11.61 -0.72 -2.05
N GLN A 24 10.55 -0.17 -1.47
CA GLN A 24 9.83 1.00 -1.98
C GLN A 24 10.12 2.29 -1.18
N GLN A 25 11.04 2.24 -0.21
CA GLN A 25 11.38 3.37 0.64
C GLN A 25 11.89 4.59 -0.16
N GLU A 26 12.63 4.37 -1.26
CA GLU A 26 13.11 5.47 -2.11
C GLU A 26 11.97 6.21 -2.82
N PHE A 27 10.96 5.48 -3.31
CA PHE A 27 9.78 6.10 -3.92
C PHE A 27 8.98 6.92 -2.91
N TYR A 28 8.85 6.41 -1.68
CA TYR A 28 8.22 7.14 -0.58
C TYR A 28 8.97 8.44 -0.26
N ARG A 29 10.31 8.39 -0.14
CA ARG A 29 11.13 9.57 0.11
C ARG A 29 10.98 10.61 -1.00
N ALA A 30 11.00 10.18 -2.25
CA ALA A 30 10.80 11.04 -3.40
C ALA A 30 9.40 11.70 -3.39
N PHE A 31 8.35 10.93 -3.09
CA PHE A 31 6.98 11.44 -2.99
C PHE A 31 6.83 12.46 -1.86
N LYS A 32 7.32 12.14 -0.66
CA LYS A 32 7.30 13.06 0.49
C LYS A 32 8.05 14.35 0.16
N HIS A 33 9.25 14.25 -0.41
CA HIS A 33 10.03 15.43 -0.80
C HIS A 33 9.28 16.33 -1.77
N ARG A 34 8.62 15.76 -2.78
CA ARG A 34 7.78 16.53 -3.71
C ARG A 34 6.63 17.22 -2.97
N ASN A 35 5.93 16.51 -2.09
CA ASN A 35 4.86 17.10 -1.28
C ASN A 35 5.36 18.28 -0.46
N ASP A 36 6.44 18.10 0.30
CA ASP A 36 7.04 19.13 1.15
C ASP A 36 7.46 20.36 0.33
N LEU A 37 8.07 20.16 -0.84
CA LEU A 37 8.41 21.25 -1.76
C LEU A 37 7.19 22.05 -2.22
N PHE A 38 6.09 21.38 -2.56
CA PHE A 38 4.85 22.07 -2.98
C PHE A 38 4.21 22.81 -1.81
N VAL A 39 4.11 22.17 -0.64
CA VAL A 39 3.55 22.78 0.57
C VAL A 39 4.36 24.01 0.98
N ASN A 40 5.69 23.93 0.96
CA ASN A 40 6.56 25.07 1.24
C ASN A 40 6.36 26.22 0.25
N LYS A 41 6.24 25.93 -1.06
CA LYS A 41 5.94 26.95 -2.08
C LYS A 41 4.59 27.63 -1.83
N VAL A 42 3.55 26.86 -1.51
CA VAL A 42 2.23 27.40 -1.17
C VAL A 42 2.29 28.28 0.09
N HIS A 43 3.14 27.95 1.05
CA HIS A 43 3.32 28.75 2.26
C HIS A 43 4.10 30.05 2.05
N GLN A 44 4.95 30.14 1.01
CA GLN A 44 5.68 31.37 0.67
C GLN A 44 4.77 32.48 0.13
N TYR A 45 3.65 32.13 -0.50
CA TYR A 45 2.71 33.11 -1.05
C TYR A 45 1.61 33.47 -0.04
N PRO A 46 1.28 34.76 0.10
CA PRO A 46 0.19 35.20 0.96
C PRO A 46 -1.16 34.71 0.42
N ALA A 47 -2.09 34.40 1.33
CA ALA A 47 -3.41 33.87 0.97
C ALA A 47 -4.35 34.92 0.38
N GLU A 48 -4.06 36.20 0.62
CA GLU A 48 -4.78 37.34 0.09
C GLU A 48 -3.81 38.24 -0.68
N LEU A 49 -4.34 38.98 -1.65
CA LEU A 49 -3.63 40.04 -2.34
C LEU A 49 -3.03 41.02 -1.30
N PRO A 50 -1.74 41.38 -1.40
CA PRO A 50 -1.11 42.30 -0.46
C PRO A 50 -1.90 43.61 -0.34
N LYS A 51 -2.19 44.06 0.89
CA LYS A 51 -2.87 45.34 1.09
C LYS A 51 -1.94 46.48 0.66
N ILE A 52 -2.29 47.15 -0.43
CA ILE A 52 -1.58 48.33 -0.92
C ILE A 52 -2.16 49.56 -0.22
N ASP A 53 -1.30 50.37 0.40
CA ASP A 53 -1.72 51.64 1.01
C ASP A 53 -1.87 52.73 -0.06
N PHE A 54 -3.07 52.81 -0.66
CA PHE A 54 -3.39 53.82 -1.66
C PHE A 54 -3.48 55.26 -1.11
N ALA A 55 -3.53 55.47 0.21
CA ALA A 55 -3.61 56.81 0.80
C ALA A 55 -2.28 57.57 0.64
N VAL A 56 -1.15 56.87 0.79
CA VAL A 56 0.18 57.44 0.56
C VAL A 56 0.37 57.85 -0.90
N TYR A 57 -0.16 57.07 -1.85
CA TYR A 57 -0.07 57.38 -3.27
C TYR A 57 -0.97 58.55 -3.67
N LYS A 58 -2.19 58.63 -3.12
CA LYS A 58 -3.09 59.79 -3.34
C LYS A 58 -2.47 61.11 -2.88
N ALA A 59 -1.71 61.11 -1.79
CA ALA A 59 -1.05 62.30 -1.27
C ALA A 59 0.17 62.76 -2.08
N ARG A 60 0.77 61.88 -2.89
CA ARG A 60 2.00 62.16 -3.66
C ARG A 60 1.76 62.33 -5.16
N LEU A 61 0.63 61.86 -5.67
CA LEU A 61 0.31 61.93 -7.10
C LEU A 61 -0.29 63.29 -7.47
N PRO A 62 0.11 63.88 -8.62
CA PRO A 62 -0.49 65.11 -9.13
C PRO A 62 -1.98 64.96 -9.46
N ASN A 63 -2.42 63.74 -9.79
CA ASN A 63 -3.81 63.41 -10.08
C ASN A 63 -4.31 62.28 -9.16
N PRO A 64 -5.06 62.60 -8.10
CA PRO A 64 -5.57 61.62 -7.15
C PRO A 64 -6.64 60.68 -7.75
N ALA A 65 -7.33 61.09 -8.82
CA ALA A 65 -8.36 60.26 -9.47
C ALA A 65 -7.79 58.97 -10.08
N LEU A 66 -6.54 59.02 -10.54
CA LEU A 66 -5.84 57.85 -11.08
C LEU A 66 -5.59 56.78 -10.00
N ALA A 67 -5.28 57.20 -8.77
CA ALA A 67 -5.10 56.27 -7.66
C ALA A 67 -6.41 55.60 -7.23
N ASP A 68 -7.55 56.29 -7.38
CA ASP A 68 -8.89 55.72 -7.13
C ASP A 68 -9.27 54.67 -8.18
N GLU A 69 -8.93 54.89 -9.45
CA GLU A 69 -9.15 53.91 -10.52
C GLU A 69 -8.33 52.62 -10.29
N PHE A 70 -7.06 52.76 -9.91
CA PHE A 70 -6.21 51.61 -9.59
C PHE A 70 -6.66 50.86 -8.34
N GLN A 71 -7.13 51.58 -7.31
CA GLN A 71 -7.68 50.94 -6.13
C GLN A 71 -8.90 50.07 -6.49
N LYS A 72 -9.84 50.61 -7.27
CA LYS A 72 -11.02 49.85 -7.73
C LYS A 72 -10.64 48.64 -8.59
N ALA A 73 -9.68 48.80 -9.50
CA ALA A 73 -9.20 47.69 -10.34
C ALA A 73 -8.51 46.59 -9.52
N TYR A 74 -7.77 46.96 -8.47
CA TYR A 74 -7.08 46.02 -7.59
C TYR A 74 -8.06 45.23 -6.69
N GLU A 75 -9.03 45.92 -6.09
CA GLU A 75 -10.07 45.30 -5.27
C GLU A 75 -11.04 44.44 -6.10
N GLY A 76 -11.24 44.79 -7.38
CA GLY A 76 -12.05 44.01 -8.33
C GLY A 76 -11.34 42.80 -8.94
N LEU A 77 -10.04 42.60 -8.67
CA LEU A 77 -9.28 41.49 -9.24
C LEU A 77 -9.66 40.17 -8.55
N ASN A 78 -10.49 39.38 -9.21
CA ASN A 78 -10.78 38.01 -8.80
C ASN A 78 -9.89 37.03 -9.56
N ILE A 79 -9.02 36.30 -8.87
CA ILE A 79 -8.18 35.25 -9.47
C ILE A 79 -8.98 33.95 -9.46
N PRO A 80 -9.44 33.44 -10.62
CA PRO A 80 -10.18 32.19 -10.65
C PRO A 80 -9.28 31.02 -10.24
N TYR A 81 -9.85 30.09 -9.48
CA TYR A 81 -9.16 28.85 -9.13
C TYR A 81 -8.88 28.04 -10.41
N PRO A 82 -7.68 27.45 -10.56
CA PRO A 82 -7.37 26.66 -11.76
C PRO A 82 -8.33 25.48 -11.90
N ALA A 83 -8.93 25.32 -13.08
CA ALA A 83 -9.73 24.16 -13.40
C ALA A 83 -8.83 22.92 -13.60
N ASP A 84 -9.23 21.78 -13.03
CA ASP A 84 -8.56 20.50 -13.29
C ASP A 84 -8.85 20.04 -14.72
N LYS A 85 -7.89 20.27 -15.62
CA LYS A 85 -7.99 19.87 -17.03
C LYS A 85 -7.81 18.36 -17.24
N SER A 86 -7.24 17.67 -16.27
CA SER A 86 -6.79 16.28 -16.36
C SER A 86 -7.76 15.27 -15.74
N SER A 87 -8.79 15.72 -15.02
CA SER A 87 -9.63 14.84 -14.18
C SER A 87 -8.79 13.95 -13.26
N ALA A 88 -7.64 14.46 -12.79
CA ALA A 88 -6.67 13.69 -12.03
C ALA A 88 -7.28 13.16 -10.72
N VAL A 89 -8.22 13.91 -10.13
CA VAL A 89 -8.96 13.48 -8.93
C VAL A 89 -9.76 12.20 -9.19
N LYS A 90 -10.45 12.11 -10.34
CA LYS A 90 -11.24 10.91 -10.67
C LYS A 90 -10.35 9.69 -10.89
N GLN A 91 -9.20 9.88 -11.53
CA GLN A 91 -8.23 8.81 -11.74
C GLN A 91 -7.71 8.24 -10.41
N ILE A 92 -7.42 9.11 -9.44
CA ILE A 92 -6.99 8.72 -8.09
C ILE A 92 -8.10 7.95 -7.36
N GLU A 93 -9.35 8.42 -7.44
CA GLU A 93 -10.50 7.74 -6.82
C GLU A 93 -10.73 6.34 -7.41
N ASP A 94 -10.56 6.18 -8.72
CA ASP A 94 -10.72 4.88 -9.38
C ASP A 94 -9.54 3.94 -9.06
N GLU A 95 -8.32 4.46 -8.98
CA GLU A 95 -7.15 3.70 -8.53
C GLU A 95 -7.33 3.22 -7.07
N GLU A 96 -7.82 4.08 -6.17
CA GLU A 96 -8.11 3.73 -4.77
C GLU A 96 -9.15 2.60 -4.66
N LYS A 97 -10.24 2.67 -5.44
CA LYS A 97 -11.24 1.59 -5.48
C LYS A 97 -10.64 0.26 -5.94
N SER A 98 -9.82 0.31 -6.99
CA SER A 98 -9.17 -0.89 -7.54
C SER A 98 -8.19 -1.52 -6.53
N ALA A 99 -7.36 -0.70 -5.88
CA ALA A 99 -6.41 -1.14 -4.85
C ALA A 99 -7.12 -1.68 -3.60
N GLY A 100 -8.25 -1.06 -3.21
CA GLY A 100 -9.09 -1.50 -2.10
C GLY A 100 -9.72 -2.87 -2.36
N ALA A 101 -10.17 -3.14 -3.59
CA ALA A 101 -10.69 -4.45 -3.98
C ALA A 101 -9.60 -5.54 -3.92
N LEU A 102 -8.42 -5.26 -4.47
CA LEU A 102 -7.28 -6.18 -4.42
C LEU A 102 -6.83 -6.48 -2.99
N SER A 103 -6.78 -5.46 -2.13
CA SER A 103 -6.40 -5.63 -0.72
C SER A 103 -7.38 -6.52 0.03
N LYS A 104 -8.69 -6.35 -0.20
CA LYS A 104 -9.73 -7.21 0.41
C LYS A 104 -9.59 -8.66 -0.04
N ALA A 105 -9.38 -8.89 -1.34
CA ALA A 105 -9.18 -10.24 -1.87
C ALA A 105 -7.94 -10.90 -1.25
N TYR A 106 -6.82 -10.17 -1.17
CA TYR A 106 -5.58 -10.65 -0.56
C TYR A 106 -5.75 -10.99 0.93
N ILE A 107 -6.45 -10.15 1.70
CA ILE A 107 -6.73 -10.43 3.11
C ILE A 107 -7.55 -11.71 3.28
N ALA A 108 -8.56 -11.92 2.43
CA ALA A 108 -9.38 -13.13 2.48
C ALA A 108 -8.56 -14.39 2.16
N GLU A 109 -7.71 -14.34 1.13
CA GLU A 109 -6.80 -15.43 0.76
C GLU A 109 -5.84 -15.77 1.91
N ARG A 110 -5.18 -14.76 2.49
CA ARG A 110 -4.25 -14.97 3.63
C ARG A 110 -4.94 -15.50 4.86
N GLN A 111 -6.18 -15.07 5.13
CA GLN A 111 -6.91 -15.59 6.28
C GLN A 111 -7.25 -17.08 6.11
N ALA A 112 -7.56 -17.52 4.90
CA ALA A 112 -7.78 -18.93 4.57
C ALA A 112 -6.49 -19.75 4.75
N GLU A 113 -5.36 -19.27 4.21
CA GLU A 113 -4.06 -19.91 4.40
C GLU A 113 -3.67 -20.02 5.89
N ILE A 114 -3.93 -18.97 6.68
CA ILE A 114 -3.66 -18.97 8.12
C ILE A 114 -4.52 -20.01 8.83
N SER A 115 -5.80 -20.17 8.44
CA SER A 115 -6.64 -21.22 9.02
C SER A 115 -6.13 -22.62 8.68
N ASP A 116 -5.72 -22.85 7.43
CA ASP A 116 -5.20 -24.15 6.99
C ASP A 116 -3.88 -24.48 7.70
N ALA A 117 -2.97 -23.50 7.81
CA ALA A 117 -1.72 -23.67 8.53
C ALA A 117 -1.94 -23.97 10.02
N LYS A 118 -2.93 -23.34 10.66
CA LYS A 118 -3.29 -23.64 12.06
C LYS A 118 -3.85 -25.05 12.23
N LEU A 119 -4.67 -25.51 11.28
CA LEU A 119 -5.17 -26.89 11.27
C LEU A 119 -4.05 -27.91 11.05
N LEU A 120 -3.06 -27.57 10.23
CA LEU A 120 -1.89 -28.42 10.04
C LEU A 120 -1.04 -28.47 11.32
N LEU A 121 -0.80 -27.33 11.95
CA LEU A 121 -0.05 -27.25 13.19
C LEU A 121 -0.72 -28.04 14.32
N SER A 122 -2.05 -27.97 14.47
CA SER A 122 -2.76 -28.78 15.47
C SER A 122 -2.69 -30.29 15.19
N LYS A 123 -2.67 -30.70 13.92
CA LYS A 123 -2.44 -32.10 13.54
C LYS A 123 -1.03 -32.53 13.89
N ILE A 124 -0.01 -31.70 13.64
CA ILE A 124 1.37 -32.00 14.01
C ILE A 124 1.50 -32.11 15.53
N ASP A 125 0.91 -31.20 16.28
CA ASP A 125 0.97 -31.21 17.75
C ASP A 125 0.29 -32.45 18.36
N SER A 126 -0.68 -33.05 17.66
CA SER A 126 -1.31 -34.31 18.08
C SER A 126 -0.46 -35.55 17.81
N LEU A 127 0.59 -35.45 17.00
CA LEU A 127 1.46 -36.57 16.69
C LEU A 127 2.39 -36.86 17.87
N PRO A 128 2.63 -38.15 18.19
CA PRO A 128 3.67 -38.51 19.12
C PRO A 128 5.04 -38.06 18.58
N LYS A 129 5.98 -37.81 19.49
CA LYS A 129 7.35 -37.44 19.11
C LYS A 129 7.94 -38.51 18.17
N PRO A 130 8.76 -38.13 17.17
CA PRO A 130 9.34 -39.08 16.24
C PRO A 130 10.12 -40.22 16.92
N GLU A 131 10.77 -39.95 18.05
CA GLU A 131 11.55 -40.93 18.82
C GLU A 131 10.68 -42.00 19.51
N GLU A 132 9.42 -41.68 19.79
CA GLU A 132 8.44 -42.55 20.46
C GLU A 132 7.48 -43.21 19.46
N MET A 133 7.61 -42.89 18.17
CA MET A 133 6.71 -43.36 17.11
C MET A 133 7.08 -44.77 16.65
N THR A 134 6.21 -45.74 16.88
CA THR A 134 6.37 -47.10 16.34
C THR A 134 5.89 -47.18 14.90
N MET A 135 6.31 -48.23 14.17
CA MET A 135 5.90 -48.44 12.77
C MET A 135 4.38 -48.62 12.61
N GLU A 136 3.72 -49.21 13.61
CA GLU A 136 2.27 -49.37 13.64
C GLU A 136 1.55 -48.03 13.85
N MET A 137 2.07 -47.18 14.74
CA MET A 137 1.55 -45.81 14.94
C MET A 137 1.76 -44.97 13.69
N TYR A 138 2.92 -45.10 13.02
CA TYR A 138 3.17 -44.44 11.75
C TYR A 138 2.16 -44.87 10.68
N ALA A 139 1.84 -46.16 10.59
CA ALA A 139 0.79 -46.66 9.69
C ALA A 139 -0.61 -46.15 10.02
N TYR A 140 -0.92 -45.90 11.30
CA TYR A 140 -2.18 -45.32 11.72
C TYR A 140 -2.32 -43.85 11.33
N TYR A 141 -1.30 -43.03 11.58
CA TYR A 141 -1.33 -41.59 11.29
C TYR A 141 -1.07 -41.27 9.80
N PHE A 142 -0.25 -42.08 9.14
CA PHE A 142 0.18 -41.88 7.75
C PHE A 142 -0.04 -43.14 6.89
N PRO A 143 -1.30 -43.60 6.73
CA PRO A 143 -1.59 -44.84 5.99
C PRO A 143 -1.14 -44.80 4.54
N ASP A 144 -1.15 -43.62 3.90
CA ASP A 144 -0.72 -43.42 2.52
C ASP A 144 0.80 -43.41 2.35
N LEU A 145 1.58 -43.21 3.41
CA LEU A 145 3.05 -43.23 3.34
C LEU A 145 3.66 -44.50 3.94
N ALA A 146 2.93 -45.14 4.85
CA ALA A 146 3.37 -46.37 5.48
C ALA A 146 3.45 -47.54 4.51
N ILE A 147 4.37 -48.46 4.81
CA ILE A 147 4.55 -49.71 4.06
C ILE A 147 3.29 -50.56 4.25
N ASP A 148 2.56 -50.80 3.16
CA ASP A 148 1.37 -51.66 3.14
C ASP A 148 1.63 -52.85 2.22
N PRO A 149 2.09 -53.99 2.74
CA PRO A 149 2.42 -55.16 1.92
C PRO A 149 1.19 -55.81 1.26
N VAL A 150 -0.03 -55.50 1.71
CA VAL A 150 -1.26 -56.10 1.20
C VAL A 150 -1.80 -55.29 0.02
N LYS A 151 -1.91 -53.96 0.17
CA LYS A 151 -2.48 -53.10 -0.87
C LYS A 151 -1.43 -52.51 -1.81
N ARG A 152 -0.19 -52.31 -1.33
CA ARG A 152 0.90 -51.63 -2.05
C ARG A 152 2.24 -52.34 -1.81
N PRO A 153 2.41 -53.56 -2.35
CA PRO A 153 3.63 -54.31 -2.15
C PRO A 153 4.83 -53.55 -2.74
N THR A 154 5.85 -53.36 -1.92
CA THR A 154 7.12 -52.72 -2.30
C THR A 154 8.27 -53.68 -2.03
N PHE A 155 9.32 -53.63 -2.84
CA PHE A 155 10.53 -54.43 -2.67
C PHE A 155 11.50 -53.73 -1.72
N TRP A 156 12.14 -54.49 -0.84
CA TRP A 156 13.26 -54.01 -0.03
C TRP A 156 14.35 -53.42 -0.95
N PRO A 157 14.92 -52.23 -0.68
CA PRO A 157 14.90 -51.44 0.58
C PRO A 157 13.73 -50.46 0.78
N HIS A 158 12.57 -50.66 0.14
CA HIS A 158 11.36 -49.82 0.27
C HIS A 158 11.56 -48.32 -0.02
N ILE A 159 12.61 -47.99 -0.77
CA ILE A 159 12.91 -46.61 -1.18
C ILE A 159 12.15 -46.34 -2.49
N PRO A 160 11.39 -45.23 -2.60
CA PRO A 160 10.56 -44.95 -3.77
C PRO A 160 11.30 -45.06 -5.10
N ASN A 161 12.53 -44.55 -5.18
CA ASN A 161 13.35 -44.53 -6.39
C ASN A 161 13.82 -45.91 -6.90
N ILE A 162 13.79 -46.95 -6.07
CA ILE A 162 14.18 -48.33 -6.45
C ILE A 162 12.95 -49.21 -6.68
N GLN A 163 11.74 -48.68 -6.43
CA GLN A 163 10.52 -49.43 -6.68
C GLN A 163 10.24 -49.55 -8.18
N PRO A 164 9.84 -50.74 -8.66
CA PRO A 164 9.41 -50.92 -10.05
C PRO A 164 8.30 -49.92 -10.42
N GLY A 165 8.50 -49.15 -11.49
CA GLY A 165 7.54 -48.16 -11.98
C GLY A 165 7.70 -46.74 -11.42
N HIS A 166 8.68 -46.47 -10.55
CA HIS A 166 9.05 -45.11 -10.18
C HIS A 166 9.75 -44.38 -11.35
N LYS A 167 9.51 -43.07 -11.50
CA LYS A 167 10.03 -42.28 -12.64
C LYS A 167 11.56 -42.32 -12.78
N ASP A 168 12.23 -42.44 -11.64
CA ASP A 168 13.70 -42.48 -11.53
C ASP A 168 14.24 -43.90 -11.27
N ALA A 169 13.40 -44.93 -11.43
CA ALA A 169 13.86 -46.32 -11.34
C ALA A 169 14.72 -46.63 -12.56
N HIS A 170 16.03 -46.44 -12.43
CA HIS A 170 16.98 -46.93 -13.42
C HIS A 170 16.94 -48.46 -13.40
N ASN A 171 16.62 -49.06 -14.55
CA ASN A 171 16.67 -50.50 -14.78
C ASN A 171 18.06 -50.99 -14.34
N LEU A 172 18.11 -51.69 -13.21
CA LEU A 172 19.21 -52.58 -12.86
C LEU A 172 19.05 -53.89 -13.64
#